data_AF-A0A961FTL2-F1
#
_entry.id   AF-A0A961FTL2-F1
#
_cell.length_a   1.000
_cell.length_b   1.000
_cell.length_c   1.000
_cell.angle_alpha   90.00
_cell.angle_beta   90.00
_cell.angle_gamma   90.00
#
_symmetry.space_group_name_H-M   'P 1'
#
loop_
_entity.id
_entity.type
_entity.pdbx_description
1 polymer ?
#
loop_
_entity_poly.entity_id
_entity_poly.type
_entity_poly.pdbx_seq_one_letter_code
_entity_poly.pdbx_strand_id
1 'polypeptide(L)'
;QVNIWCQPCGSGEVGTKFKDMDTTKEERLKTMPFSRADKGPGEWNRFVITVRGDRVDVTLNGTEVIEGARVKDIPAEGPITLQNHKDAVEFRNVFLRELPPA
;
A
#
# COMPACT_ATOMS: atom_id res chain seq x y z
N GLN A 1 -5.81 3.25 -1.59
CA GLN A 1 -4.84 3.15 -2.70
C GLN A 1 -3.49 2.86 -2.09
N VAL A 2 -2.78 1.83 -2.58
CA VAL A 2 -1.38 1.57 -2.23
C VAL A 2 -0.54 2.06 -3.40
N ASN A 3 0.38 3.00 -3.15
CA ASN A 3 1.14 3.66 -4.20
C ASN A 3 2.48 2.95 -4.44
N ILE A 4 2.82 2.82 -5.73
CA ILE A 4 4.08 2.23 -6.20
C ILE A 4 4.84 3.35 -6.92
N TRP A 5 5.84 3.93 -6.23
CA TRP A 5 6.57 5.11 -6.69
C TRP A 5 8.03 5.07 -6.25
N CYS A 6 8.90 5.73 -7.01
CA CYS A 6 10.31 5.94 -6.67
C CYS A 6 10.50 7.05 -5.61
N GLN A 7 9.77 6.96 -4.49
CA GLN A 7 9.92 7.90 -3.37
C GLN A 7 11.25 7.65 -2.63
N PRO A 8 11.86 8.68 -2.00
CA PRO A 8 13.08 8.50 -1.20
C PRO A 8 12.93 7.45 -0.08
N CYS A 9 11.73 7.35 0.52
CA CYS A 9 11.40 6.38 1.58
C CYS A 9 10.99 5.00 1.05
N GLY A 10 10.84 4.83 -0.27
CA GLY A 10 10.38 3.59 -0.91
C GLY A 10 8.89 3.58 -1.27
N SER A 11 8.44 2.50 -1.91
CA SER A 11 7.03 2.28 -2.29
C SER A 11 6.19 1.68 -1.15
N GLY A 12 4.86 1.76 -1.31
CA GLY A 12 3.90 1.15 -0.38
C GLY A 12 3.00 2.16 0.32
N GLU A 13 3.20 3.48 0.10
CA GLU A 13 2.39 4.54 0.71
C GLU A 13 0.89 4.26 0.57
N VAL A 14 0.16 4.36 1.69
CA VAL A 14 -1.28 4.06 1.75
C VAL A 14 -2.10 5.35 1.76
N GLY A 15 -2.65 5.69 0.59
CA GLY A 15 -3.54 6.83 0.40
C GLY A 15 -2.86 8.20 0.52
N THR A 16 -3.58 9.27 0.18
CA THR A 16 -3.06 10.65 0.16
C THR A 16 -3.12 11.35 1.53
N LYS A 17 -3.19 10.58 2.62
CA LYS A 17 -3.64 11.06 3.94
C LYS A 17 -2.57 11.69 4.82
N PHE A 18 -1.33 11.86 4.33
CA PHE A 18 -0.35 12.68 5.05
C PHE A 18 -0.85 14.12 5.32
N LYS A 19 -1.78 14.61 4.49
CA LYS A 19 -2.41 15.93 4.62
C LYS A 19 -3.71 15.95 5.43
N ASP A 20 -4.19 14.80 5.90
CA ASP A 20 -5.40 14.71 6.72
C ASP A 20 -5.07 15.19 8.15
N MET A 21 -5.45 16.42 8.48
CA MET A 21 -5.16 17.03 9.78
C MET A 21 -6.14 16.59 10.87
N ASP A 22 -7.20 15.85 10.52
CA ASP A 22 -8.18 15.34 11.48
C ASP A 22 -7.68 14.06 12.17
N THR A 23 -6.57 13.46 11.69
CA THR A 23 -5.95 12.29 12.29
C THR A 23 -4.65 12.64 13.03
N THR A 24 -4.24 11.77 13.96
CA THR A 24 -3.03 11.97 14.76
C THR A 24 -1.80 11.94 13.86
N LYS A 25 -0.73 12.64 14.29
CA LYS A 25 0.57 12.56 13.60
C LYS A 25 1.06 11.11 13.48
N GLU A 26 0.87 10.32 14.53
CA GLU A 26 1.26 8.92 14.56
C GLU A 26 0.52 8.09 13.49
N GLU A 27 -0.80 8.23 13.38
CA GLU A 27 -1.58 7.52 12.37
C GLU A 27 -1.22 7.95 10.94
N ARG A 28 -0.83 9.21 10.73
CA ARG A 28 -0.30 9.66 9.43
C ARG A 28 1.06 9.06 9.10
N LEU A 29 1.94 8.91 10.08
CA LEU A 29 3.26 8.34 9.85
C LEU A 29 3.17 6.87 9.42
N LYS A 30 2.15 6.13 9.90
CA LYS A 30 1.88 4.76 9.46
C LYS A 30 1.48 4.64 7.99
N THR A 31 1.04 5.72 7.32
CA THR A 31 0.70 5.65 5.89
C THR A 31 1.92 5.78 4.97
N MET A 32 3.10 6.08 5.53
CA MET A 32 4.35 6.22 4.79
C MET A 32 5.25 5.01 5.02
N PRO A 33 5.97 4.52 3.99
CA PRO A 33 6.84 3.39 4.16
C PRO A 33 8.00 3.74 5.11
N PHE A 34 8.22 2.89 6.12
CA PHE A 34 9.29 3.07 7.09
C PHE A 34 10.61 2.38 6.67
N SER A 35 10.57 1.61 5.58
CA SER A 35 11.73 0.92 5.01
C SER A 35 11.64 0.95 3.48
N ARG A 36 12.81 1.11 2.83
CA ARG A 36 12.93 1.07 1.38
C ARG A 36 13.29 -0.35 0.94
N ALA A 37 12.38 -1.00 0.24
CA ALA A 37 12.54 -2.38 -0.23
C ALA A 37 12.40 -2.53 -1.76
N ASP A 38 12.27 -1.41 -2.48
CA ASP A 38 12.13 -1.34 -3.93
C ASP A 38 13.33 -1.92 -4.68
N LYS A 39 13.05 -2.67 -5.74
CA LYS A 39 13.99 -2.92 -6.84
C LYS A 39 13.89 -1.83 -7.90
N GLY A 40 14.94 -1.70 -8.72
CA GLY A 40 15.05 -0.64 -9.72
C GLY A 40 14.06 -0.78 -10.88
N PRO A 41 13.94 0.25 -11.73
CA PRO A 41 13.14 0.18 -12.96
C PRO A 41 13.55 -1.01 -13.84
N GLY A 42 12.55 -1.71 -14.40
CA GLY A 42 12.75 -2.93 -15.19
C GLY A 42 12.84 -4.22 -14.36
N GLU A 43 12.91 -4.11 -13.03
CA GLU A 43 12.89 -5.27 -12.13
C GLU A 43 11.50 -5.53 -11.55
N TRP A 44 11.25 -6.80 -11.23
CA TRP A 44 9.98 -7.21 -10.63
C TRP A 44 9.97 -7.00 -9.12
N ASN A 45 9.05 -6.15 -8.67
CA ASN A 45 8.68 -5.98 -7.27
C ASN A 45 7.50 -6.89 -6.91
N ARG A 46 7.54 -7.51 -5.73
CA ARG A 46 6.44 -8.34 -5.20
C ARG A 46 5.81 -7.65 -4.00
N PHE A 47 4.54 -7.27 -4.16
CA PHE A 47 3.73 -6.74 -3.08
C PHE A 47 2.85 -7.84 -2.47
N VAL A 48 2.72 -7.82 -1.16
CA VAL A 48 1.64 -8.50 -0.42
C VAL A 48 0.92 -7.42 0.36
N ILE A 49 -0.36 -7.23 0.07
CA ILE A 49 -1.21 -6.23 0.70
C ILE A 49 -2.27 -6.98 1.50
N THR A 50 -2.33 -6.73 2.80
CA THR A 50 -3.32 -7.31 3.69
C THR A 50 -4.27 -6.21 4.12
N VAL A 51 -5.57 -6.41 3.95
CA VAL A 51 -6.61 -5.47 4.39
C VAL A 51 -7.50 -6.15 5.41
N ARG A 52 -7.65 -5.57 6.60
CA ARG A 52 -8.54 -6.04 7.67
C ARG A 52 -9.34 -4.88 8.24
N GLY A 53 -10.64 -4.83 7.94
CA GLY A 53 -11.46 -3.69 8.29
C GLY A 53 -10.91 -2.40 7.68
N ASP A 54 -10.52 -1.44 8.52
CA ASP A 54 -9.92 -0.17 8.10
C ASP A 54 -8.38 -0.15 8.11
N ARG A 55 -7.73 -1.31 8.29
CA ARG A 55 -6.27 -1.45 8.39
C ARG A 55 -5.65 -2.08 7.17
N VAL A 56 -4.51 -1.52 6.77
CA VAL A 56 -3.72 -1.98 5.63
C VAL A 56 -2.27 -2.23 6.08
N ASP A 57 -1.78 -3.43 5.79
CA ASP A 57 -0.37 -3.80 5.90
C ASP A 57 0.21 -4.02 4.51
N VAL A 58 1.47 -3.65 4.30
CA VAL A 58 2.16 -3.81 3.02
C VAL A 58 3.53 -4.44 3.25
N THR A 59 3.76 -5.58 2.61
CA THR A 59 5.07 -6.19 2.47
C THR A 59 5.56 -6.01 1.03
N LEU A 60 6.77 -5.46 0.88
CA LEU A 60 7.44 -5.28 -0.40
C LEU A 60 8.72 -6.13 -0.43
N ASN A 61 8.82 -7.04 -1.40
CA ASN A 61 9.98 -7.91 -1.61
C ASN A 61 10.42 -8.70 -0.36
N GLY A 62 9.47 -9.07 0.51
CA GLY A 62 9.72 -9.82 1.75
C GLY A 62 9.98 -8.94 2.97
N THR A 63 10.04 -7.62 2.80
CA THR A 63 10.21 -6.66 3.89
C THR A 63 8.88 -5.95 4.17
N GLU A 64 8.46 -5.91 5.43
CA GLU A 64 7.32 -5.08 5.82
C GLU A 64 7.69 -3.60 5.68
N VAL A 65 6.87 -2.86 4.95
CA VAL A 65 7.07 -1.43 4.70
C VAL A 65 5.96 -0.58 5.29
N ILE A 66 4.77 -1.15 5.50
CA ILE A 66 3.64 -0.50 6.17
C ILE A 66 3.03 -1.49 7.17
N GLU A 67 2.79 -1.02 8.39
CA GLU A 67 2.15 -1.76 9.47
C GLU A 67 0.94 -0.96 10.00
N GLY A 68 -0.26 -1.52 9.86
CA GLY A 68 -1.48 -1.03 10.49
C GLY A 68 -1.98 0.33 10.01
N ALA A 69 -1.68 0.74 8.77
CA ALA A 69 -2.13 2.02 8.23
C ALA A 69 -3.66 2.11 8.23
N ARG A 70 -4.20 3.18 8.82
CA ARG A 70 -5.65 3.42 8.84
C ARG A 70 -6.14 4.03 7.53
N VAL A 71 -7.17 3.45 6.95
CA VAL A 71 -7.89 4.03 5.82
C VAL A 71 -9.35 4.18 6.18
N LYS A 72 -9.70 5.40 6.60
CA LYS A 72 -11.10 5.84 6.74
C LYS A 72 -11.91 5.54 5.47
N ASP A 73 -13.14 5.06 5.67
CA ASP A 73 -14.18 4.86 4.66
C ASP A 73 -13.82 3.85 3.55
N ILE A 74 -13.03 2.81 3.86
CA ILE A 74 -12.91 1.64 2.98
C ILE A 74 -14.28 0.94 2.93
N PRO A 75 -14.89 0.75 1.74
CA PRO A 75 -16.10 -0.05 1.61
C PRO A 75 -15.81 -1.51 1.95
N ALA A 76 -16.77 -2.19 2.60
CA ALA A 76 -16.61 -3.59 2.99
C ALA A 76 -16.39 -4.54 1.80
N GLU A 77 -16.92 -4.18 0.64
CA GLU A 77 -16.78 -4.91 -0.61
C GLU A 77 -16.63 -3.95 -1.80
N GLY A 78 -15.97 -4.42 -2.85
CA GLY A 78 -15.76 -3.64 -4.06
C GLY A 78 -14.68 -4.23 -4.97
N PRO A 79 -14.53 -3.69 -6.19
CA PRO A 79 -13.51 -4.16 -7.12
C PRO A 79 -12.11 -3.74 -6.67
N ILE A 80 -11.13 -4.59 -6.96
CA ILE A 80 -9.71 -4.23 -6.91
C ILE A 80 -9.33 -3.63 -8.26
N THR A 81 -8.76 -2.42 -8.24
CA THR A 81 -8.36 -1.72 -9.46
C THR A 81 -6.84 -1.55 -9.49
N LEU A 82 -6.27 -1.70 -10.69
CA LEU A 82 -4.88 -1.38 -10.97
C LEU A 82 -4.86 -0.04 -11.69
N GLN A 83 -4.11 0.91 -11.14
CA GLN A 83 -4.03 2.27 -11.67
C GLN A 83 -2.65 2.49 -12.31
N ASN A 84 -2.66 3.17 -13.46
CA ASN A 84 -1.47 3.78 -14.04
C ASN A 84 -1.69 5.30 -14.13
N HIS A 85 -0.68 6.08 -13.76
CA HIS A 85 -0.73 7.54 -13.89
C HIS A 85 -0.15 8.01 -15.24
N LYS A 86 1.00 7.49 -15.68
CA LYS A 86 1.70 7.94 -16.90
C LYS A 86 2.65 6.91 -17.50
N ASP A 87 3.57 6.38 -16.70
CA ASP A 87 4.66 5.53 -17.19
C ASP A 87 4.19 4.12 -17.54
N ALA A 88 4.92 3.43 -18.41
CA ALA A 88 4.61 2.03 -18.70
C ALA A 88 4.74 1.19 -17.42
N VAL A 89 3.71 0.39 -17.13
CA VAL A 89 3.67 -0.54 -16.00
C VAL A 89 3.12 -1.88 -16.44
N GLU A 90 3.74 -2.95 -15.95
CA GLU A 90 3.32 -4.31 -16.21
C GLU A 90 2.98 -4.99 -14.89
N PHE A 91 1.91 -5.78 -14.89
CA PHE A 91 1.47 -6.57 -13.73
C PHE A 91 1.48 -8.04 -14.10
N ARG A 92 1.89 -8.88 -13.15
CA ARG A 92 1.79 -10.35 -13.26
C ARG A 92 1.51 -10.96 -11.90
N ASN A 93 1.02 -12.20 -11.89
CA ASN A 93 0.80 -12.97 -10.66
C ASN A 93 -0.10 -12.23 -9.66
N VAL A 94 -1.22 -11.70 -10.15
CA VAL A 94 -2.23 -11.02 -9.32
C VAL A 94 -3.18 -12.07 -8.77
N PHE A 95 -3.16 -12.21 -7.45
CA PHE A 95 -4.00 -13.18 -6.73
C PHE A 95 -4.78 -12.45 -5.65
N LEU A 96 -5.98 -12.96 -5.36
CA LEU A 96 -6.81 -12.51 -4.26
C LEU A 96 -7.11 -13.70 -3.36
N ARG A 97 -7.07 -13.47 -2.06
CA ARG A 97 -7.50 -14.43 -1.04
C ARG A 97 -8.30 -13.68 0.01
N GLU A 98 -9.56 -14.05 0.18
CA GLU A 98 -10.38 -13.54 1.27
C GLU A 98 -9.81 -13.97 2.63
N LEU A 99 -9.93 -13.09 3.61
CA LEU A 99 -9.51 -13.35 4.98
C LEU A 99 -10.72 -13.78 5.81
N PRO A 100 -10.53 -14.62 6.84
CA PRO A 100 -11.58 -14.85 7.82
C PRO A 100 -12.08 -13.53 8.41
N PRO A 101 -13.35 -13.47 8.85
CA PRO A 101 -13.87 -12.33 9.60
C PRO A 101 -12.96 -12.00 10.79
N ALA A 102 -12.85 -10.71 11.10
CA ALA A 102 -12.08 -10.21 12.25
C ALA A 102 -12.76 -10.58 13.58
#